data_AF-A0A7Z9ZZE3-F1
#
_entry.id   AF-A0A7Z9ZZE3-F1
#
_cell.length_a   1.000
_cell.length_b   1.000
_cell.length_c   1.000
_cell.angle_alpha   90.00
_cell.angle_beta   90.00
_cell.angle_gamma   90.00
#
_symmetry.space_group_name_H-M   'P 1'
#
loop_
_entity.id
_entity.type
_entity.pdbx_description
1 polymer ?
#
loop_
_entity_poly.entity_id
_entity_poly.type
_entity_poly.pdbx_seq_one_letter_code
_entity_poly.pdbx_strand_id
1 'polypeptide(L)'
;MRVAPEPLMGQAVPEGILLRRGDRFSLAIRRPDGSIALRTGRLPSPALRGLAAKVPVVRGVWALAEALRGTFLAAKGLGGGLRLGDLLATVAGGVAFLLLPERITSLSGARKKYPIVAAILEGLGRFVGLLVYLAVASQSPQVRRLFQYHGAEHKAVNAFEREGRTDPEAIRRASRLHARCGTVFAGLLSILSGLALPPEGRAEHLRVLEG
;
A
#
# COMPACT_ATOMS: atom_id res chain seq x y z
N MET A 1 -32.05 11.58 6.65
CA MET A 1 -30.65 11.31 7.01
C MET A 1 -29.79 11.61 5.78
N ARG A 2 -29.04 12.73 5.76
CA ARG A 2 -28.17 13.05 4.61
C ARG A 2 -26.97 12.12 4.66
N VAL A 3 -26.90 11.16 3.74
CA VAL A 3 -25.70 10.32 3.54
C VAL A 3 -24.56 11.28 3.21
N ALA A 4 -23.49 11.28 4.01
CA ALA A 4 -22.31 12.08 3.69
C ALA A 4 -21.84 11.72 2.28
N PRO A 5 -21.46 12.69 1.44
CA PRO A 5 -21.04 12.41 0.07
C PRO A 5 -19.92 11.36 0.09
N GLU A 6 -20.11 10.27 -0.65
CA GLU A 6 -19.13 9.18 -0.63
C GLU A 6 -17.76 9.68 -1.10
N PRO A 7 -16.66 9.27 -0.42
CA PRO A 7 -15.33 9.74 -0.74
C PRO A 7 -14.90 9.25 -2.12
N LEU A 8 -14.15 10.07 -2.83
CA LEU A 8 -13.47 9.66 -4.06
C LEU A 8 -12.24 8.83 -3.66
N MET A 9 -12.21 7.58 -4.10
CA MET A 9 -11.05 6.70 -3.97
C MET A 9 -10.25 6.69 -5.26
N GLY A 10 -8.93 6.58 -5.14
CA GLY A 10 -8.03 6.45 -6.26
C GLY A 10 -7.16 5.20 -6.13
N GLN A 11 -6.80 4.63 -7.28
CA GLN A 11 -5.85 3.54 -7.39
C GLN A 11 -4.97 3.75 -8.64
N ALA A 12 -3.65 3.62 -8.46
CA ALA A 12 -2.72 3.58 -9.57
C ALA A 12 -2.79 2.21 -10.28
N VAL A 13 -2.85 2.24 -11.61
CA VAL A 13 -2.77 1.04 -12.45
C VAL A 13 -1.59 1.18 -13.42
N PRO A 14 -1.11 0.08 -14.03
CA PRO A 14 -0.11 0.18 -15.09
C PRO A 14 -0.59 1.14 -16.18
N GLU A 15 0.21 2.16 -16.45
CA GLU A 15 -0.08 3.20 -17.44
C GLU A 15 -1.34 4.05 -17.19
N GLY A 16 -1.85 4.11 -15.96
CA GLY A 16 -3.11 4.82 -15.74
C GLY A 16 -3.54 5.03 -14.29
N ILE A 17 -4.73 5.60 -14.14
CA ILE A 17 -5.38 5.77 -12.83
C ILE A 17 -6.82 5.28 -12.90
N LEU A 18 -7.26 4.66 -11.81
CA LEU A 18 -8.64 4.29 -11.55
C LEU A 18 -9.17 5.18 -10.44
N LEU A 19 -10.24 5.93 -10.73
CA LEU A 19 -10.97 6.70 -9.74
C LEU A 19 -12.32 6.05 -9.50
N ARG A 20 -12.75 6.01 -8.25
CA ARG A 20 -13.97 5.33 -7.83
C ARG A 20 -14.72 6.14 -6.79
N ARG A 21 -16.04 6.26 -6.96
CA ARG A 21 -16.95 6.87 -5.98
C ARG A 21 -18.21 6.02 -5.89
N GLY A 22 -18.38 5.34 -4.77
CA GLY A 22 -19.42 4.32 -4.59
C GLY A 22 -19.34 3.17 -5.56
N ASP A 23 -20.45 2.90 -6.25
CA ASP A 23 -20.51 1.88 -7.27
C ASP A 23 -19.94 2.34 -8.60
N ARG A 24 -19.62 3.62 -8.81
CA ARG A 24 -19.12 4.12 -10.09
C ARG A 24 -17.60 4.18 -10.12
N PHE A 25 -17.03 3.85 -11.28
CA PHE A 25 -15.61 4.02 -11.53
C PHE A 25 -15.34 4.68 -12.88
N SER A 26 -14.17 5.31 -12.98
CA SER A 26 -13.57 5.81 -14.21
C SER A 26 -12.11 5.36 -14.25
N LEU A 27 -11.76 4.58 -15.27
CA LEU A 27 -10.42 4.07 -15.52
C LEU A 27 -9.87 4.75 -16.77
N ALA A 28 -8.74 5.41 -16.65
CA ALA A 28 -8.01 5.99 -17.76
C ALA A 28 -6.64 5.32 -17.87
N ILE A 29 -6.34 4.69 -19.01
CA ILE A 29 -5.05 4.05 -19.30
C ILE A 29 -4.46 4.66 -20.57
N ARG A 30 -3.19 5.04 -20.52
CA ARG A 30 -2.41 5.47 -21.68
C ARG A 30 -1.95 4.25 -22.47
N ARG A 31 -2.33 4.18 -23.74
CA ARG A 31 -1.88 3.13 -24.66
C ARG A 31 -0.47 3.43 -25.21
N PRO A 32 0.23 2.43 -25.76
CA PRO A 32 1.55 2.63 -26.37
C PRO A 32 1.57 3.66 -27.50
N ASP A 33 0.46 3.80 -28.24
CA ASP A 33 0.27 4.80 -29.31
C ASP A 33 0.05 6.24 -28.78
N GLY A 34 0.01 6.42 -27.46
CA GLY A 34 -0.22 7.70 -26.81
C GLY A 34 -1.71 8.07 -26.63
N SER A 35 -2.64 7.29 -27.18
CA SER A 35 -4.08 7.48 -26.95
C SER A 35 -4.47 7.12 -25.51
N ILE A 36 -5.57 7.69 -25.02
CA ILE A 36 -6.11 7.36 -23.70
C ILE A 36 -7.32 6.46 -23.87
N ALA A 37 -7.24 5.25 -23.34
CA ALA A 37 -8.36 4.35 -23.18
C ALA A 37 -9.16 4.77 -21.94
N LEU A 38 -10.40 5.24 -22.14
CA LEU A 38 -11.31 5.54 -21.03
C LEU A 38 -12.34 4.41 -20.90
N ARG A 39 -12.50 3.90 -19.69
CA ARG A 39 -13.58 2.96 -19.34
C ARG A 39 -14.27 3.43 -18.08
N THR A 40 -15.56 3.71 -18.21
CA THR A 40 -16.43 4.04 -17.08
C THR A 40 -17.45 2.93 -16.89
N GLY A 41 -17.88 2.73 -15.66
CA GLY A 41 -18.93 1.75 -15.40
C GLY A 41 -19.29 1.67 -13.93
N ARG A 42 -19.91 0.55 -13.57
CA ARG A 42 -20.24 0.23 -12.20
C ARG A 42 -19.45 -0.98 -11.70
N LEU A 43 -18.93 -0.87 -10.49
CA LEU A 43 -18.32 -1.92 -9.70
C LEU A 43 -19.05 -1.97 -8.36
N PRO A 44 -20.06 -2.84 -8.19
CA PRO A 44 -20.64 -3.06 -6.88
C PRO A 44 -19.55 -3.59 -5.93
N SER A 45 -19.43 -3.00 -4.74
CA SER A 45 -18.61 -3.53 -3.64
C SER A 45 -19.53 -4.15 -2.61
N PRO A 46 -19.45 -5.46 -2.34
CA PRO A 46 -20.11 -6.03 -1.20
C PRO A 46 -19.52 -5.38 0.07
N ALA A 47 -20.39 -4.90 0.95
CA ALA A 47 -19.96 -4.37 2.24
C ALA A 47 -19.61 -5.53 3.18
N LEU A 48 -18.48 -5.43 3.88
CA LEU A 48 -18.22 -6.25 5.05
C LEU A 48 -19.33 -6.02 6.09
N ARG A 49 -19.87 -7.10 6.66
CA ARG A 49 -20.95 -7.06 7.67
C ARG A 49 -20.54 -7.82 8.93
N GLY A 50 -21.26 -7.56 10.03
CA GLY A 50 -21.12 -8.31 11.28
C GLY A 50 -19.76 -8.14 11.95
N LEU A 51 -19.29 -9.20 12.63
CA LEU A 51 -18.04 -9.18 13.39
C LEU A 51 -16.81 -8.90 12.49
N ALA A 52 -16.86 -9.36 11.24
CA ALA A 52 -15.78 -9.16 10.26
C ALA A 52 -15.53 -7.67 9.93
N ALA A 53 -16.57 -6.82 9.99
CA ALA A 53 -16.42 -5.38 9.78
C ALA A 53 -15.72 -4.66 10.96
N LYS A 54 -15.74 -5.27 12.15
CA LYS A 54 -15.19 -4.70 13.39
C LYS A 54 -13.71 -5.04 13.59
N VAL A 55 -13.21 -6.10 12.96
CA VAL A 55 -11.82 -6.55 13.11
C VAL A 55 -10.91 -5.79 12.12
N PRO A 56 -9.94 -4.99 12.59
CA PRO A 56 -9.12 -4.15 11.71
C PRO A 56 -8.34 -4.92 10.64
N VAL A 57 -7.80 -6.08 11.00
CA VAL A 57 -7.03 -6.95 10.09
C VAL A 57 -7.93 -7.49 8.98
N VAL A 58 -9.08 -8.05 9.34
CA VAL A 58 -10.06 -8.60 8.38
C VAL A 58 -10.55 -7.50 7.43
N ARG A 59 -10.84 -6.32 7.98
CA ARG A 59 -11.23 -5.15 7.19
C ARG A 59 -10.14 -4.73 6.21
N GLY A 60 -8.87 -4.77 6.62
CA GLY A 60 -7.73 -4.48 5.74
C GLY A 60 -7.57 -5.50 4.61
N VAL A 61 -7.63 -6.80 4.92
CA VAL A 61 -7.56 -7.88 3.93
C VAL A 61 -8.70 -7.76 2.91
N TRP A 62 -9.92 -7.51 3.38
CA TRP A 62 -11.08 -7.31 2.49
C TRP A 62 -10.93 -6.08 1.61
N ALA A 63 -10.48 -4.95 2.16
CA ALA A 63 -10.27 -3.72 1.40
C ALA A 63 -9.25 -3.95 0.27
N LEU A 64 -8.18 -4.70 0.54
CA LEU A 64 -7.20 -5.10 -0.46
C LEU A 64 -7.81 -6.02 -1.52
N ALA A 65 -8.59 -7.02 -1.11
CA ALA A 65 -9.27 -7.94 -2.03
C ALA A 65 -10.24 -7.19 -2.96
N GLU A 66 -11.01 -6.23 -2.43
CA GLU A 66 -11.92 -5.40 -3.22
C GLU A 66 -11.19 -4.46 -4.18
N ALA A 67 -10.07 -3.87 -3.76
CA ALA A 67 -9.23 -3.03 -4.63
C ALA A 67 -8.66 -3.84 -5.82
N LEU A 68 -8.13 -5.04 -5.53
CA LEU A 68 -7.60 -5.95 -6.55
C LEU A 68 -8.69 -6.43 -7.51
N ARG A 69 -9.83 -6.90 -6.98
CA ARG A 69 -10.97 -7.35 -7.78
C ARG A 69 -11.52 -6.22 -8.66
N GLY A 70 -11.73 -5.04 -8.08
CA GLY A 70 -12.25 -3.87 -8.79
C GLY A 70 -11.33 -3.45 -9.95
N THR A 71 -10.03 -3.40 -9.69
CA THR A 71 -9.04 -3.07 -10.72
C THR A 71 -8.96 -4.14 -11.80
N PHE A 72 -8.97 -5.43 -11.44
CA PHE A 72 -8.98 -6.51 -12.43
C PHE A 72 -10.22 -6.44 -13.35
N LEU A 73 -11.40 -6.25 -12.78
CA LEU A 73 -12.64 -6.13 -13.55
C LEU A 73 -12.65 -4.87 -14.44
N ALA A 74 -12.16 -3.75 -13.93
CA ALA A 74 -12.04 -2.50 -14.67
C ALA A 74 -11.01 -2.59 -15.81
N ALA A 75 -9.88 -3.26 -15.57
CA ALA A 75 -8.79 -3.40 -16.54
C ALA A 75 -8.98 -4.57 -17.52
N LYS A 76 -9.95 -5.48 -17.28
CA LYS A 76 -10.24 -6.61 -18.17
C LYS A 76 -10.45 -6.13 -19.61
N GLY A 77 -9.66 -6.68 -20.54
CA GLY A 77 -9.70 -6.33 -21.96
C GLY A 77 -8.78 -5.18 -22.38
N LEU A 78 -8.01 -4.59 -21.46
CA LEU A 78 -7.08 -3.48 -21.75
C LEU A 78 -5.61 -3.90 -21.94
N GLY A 79 -5.32 -5.21 -22.02
CA GLY A 79 -4.03 -5.73 -22.49
C GLY A 79 -2.83 -5.36 -21.62
N GLY A 80 -2.57 -6.13 -20.56
CA GLY A 80 -1.43 -5.95 -19.67
C GLY A 80 -1.36 -7.07 -18.65
N GLY A 81 -0.95 -8.26 -19.08
CA GLY A 81 -0.78 -9.41 -18.19
C GLY A 81 0.53 -9.30 -17.43
N LEU A 82 0.47 -9.31 -16.09
CA LEU A 82 1.63 -9.61 -15.25
C LEU A 82 2.07 -11.06 -15.53
N ARG A 83 3.35 -11.28 -15.84
CA ARG A 83 3.87 -12.64 -16.01
C ARG A 83 3.99 -13.27 -14.63
N LEU A 84 3.80 -14.59 -14.55
CA LEU A 84 3.94 -15.32 -13.29
C LEU A 84 5.32 -15.08 -12.63
N GLY A 85 6.38 -14.98 -13.44
CA GLY A 85 7.73 -14.67 -12.97
C GLY A 85 7.84 -13.29 -12.29
N ASP A 86 7.17 -12.26 -12.80
CA ASP A 86 7.17 -10.92 -12.21
C ASP A 86 6.46 -10.93 -10.84
N LEU A 87 5.38 -11.71 -10.74
CA LEU A 87 4.64 -11.91 -9.51
C LEU A 87 5.50 -12.65 -8.47
N LEU A 88 6.13 -13.76 -8.87
CA LEU A 88 6.99 -14.55 -7.98
C LEU A 88 8.20 -13.75 -7.49
N ALA A 89 8.87 -12.99 -8.36
CA ALA A 89 9.98 -12.13 -7.98
C ALA A 89 9.56 -11.03 -6.99
N THR A 90 8.39 -10.42 -7.21
CA THR A 90 7.84 -9.39 -6.31
C THR A 90 7.50 -9.97 -4.93
N VAL A 91 6.86 -11.15 -4.90
CA VAL A 91 6.54 -11.85 -3.65
C VAL A 91 7.83 -12.26 -2.92
N ALA A 92 8.79 -12.87 -3.62
CA ALA A 92 10.07 -13.28 -3.05
C ALA A 92 10.85 -12.08 -2.51
N GLY A 93 10.91 -10.96 -3.24
CA GLY A 93 11.55 -9.72 -2.79
C GLY A 93 10.87 -9.14 -1.55
N GLY A 94 9.53 -9.15 -1.50
CA GLY A 94 8.77 -8.73 -0.32
C GLY A 94 9.00 -9.62 0.91
N VAL A 95 9.02 -10.94 0.73
CA VAL A 95 9.32 -11.90 1.80
C VAL A 95 10.75 -11.73 2.30
N ALA A 96 11.73 -11.61 1.39
CA ALA A 96 13.12 -11.34 1.75
C ALA A 96 13.26 -10.03 2.53
N PHE A 97 12.57 -8.97 2.11
CA PHE A 97 12.55 -7.69 2.80
C PHE A 97 12.04 -7.81 4.26
N LEU A 98 11.03 -8.65 4.51
CA LEU A 98 10.49 -8.86 5.85
C LEU A 98 11.43 -9.67 6.75
N LEU A 99 12.06 -10.72 6.21
CA LEU A 99 12.79 -11.71 6.99
C LEU A 99 14.28 -11.39 7.17
N LEU A 100 14.90 -10.70 6.22
CA LEU A 100 16.36 -10.47 6.21
C LEU A 100 16.85 -9.65 7.42
N PRO A 101 16.20 -8.55 7.84
CA PRO A 101 16.65 -7.77 9.00
C PRO A 101 16.64 -8.57 10.31
N GLU A 102 15.66 -9.45 10.49
CA GLU A 102 15.56 -10.34 11.67
C GLU A 102 16.69 -11.39 11.70
N ARG A 103 17.05 -11.93 10.54
CA ARG A 103 18.16 -12.89 10.43
C ARG A 103 19.50 -12.23 10.77
N ILE A 104 19.71 -10.99 10.36
CA ILE A 104 20.95 -10.24 10.68
C ILE A 104 21.09 -10.02 12.19
N THR A 105 20.03 -9.58 12.87
CA THR A 105 20.10 -9.28 14.31
C THR A 105 20.13 -10.54 15.17
N SER A 106 19.43 -11.61 14.80
CA SER A 106 19.45 -12.88 15.53
C SER A 106 20.82 -13.57 15.50
N LEU A 107 21.53 -13.54 14.37
CA LEU A 107 22.87 -14.12 14.24
C LEU A 107 23.93 -13.40 15.09
N SER A 108 23.73 -12.11 15.39
CA SER A 108 24.67 -11.30 16.19
C SER A 108 24.59 -11.55 17.71
N GLY A 109 23.57 -12.28 18.19
CA GLY A 109 23.30 -12.46 19.63
C GLY A 109 22.80 -11.21 20.35
N ALA A 110 22.71 -10.05 19.68
CA ALA A 110 22.29 -8.78 20.26
C ALA A 110 20.89 -8.84 20.92
N ARG A 111 20.00 -9.69 20.39
CA ARG A 111 18.64 -9.86 20.91
C ARG A 111 18.59 -10.42 22.32
N LYS A 112 19.56 -11.28 22.69
CA LYS A 112 19.65 -11.84 24.05
C LYS A 112 20.25 -10.86 25.06
N LYS A 113 21.22 -10.05 24.61
CA LYS A 113 21.97 -9.15 25.50
C LYS A 113 21.31 -7.78 25.69
N TYR A 114 20.66 -7.26 24.65
CA TYR A 114 20.06 -5.91 24.65
C TYR A 114 18.71 -5.91 23.89
N PRO A 115 17.63 -6.46 24.48
CA PRO A 115 16.38 -6.71 23.76
C PRO A 115 15.72 -5.44 23.20
N ILE A 116 15.69 -4.35 23.96
CA ILE A 116 15.09 -3.08 23.52
C ILE A 116 15.94 -2.43 22.40
N VAL A 117 17.27 -2.41 22.56
CA VAL A 117 18.17 -1.85 21.55
C VAL A 117 18.09 -2.66 20.26
N ALA A 118 18.07 -3.99 20.36
CA ALA A 118 17.88 -4.87 19.21
C ALA A 118 16.55 -4.60 18.50
N ALA A 119 15.43 -4.45 19.23
CA ALA A 119 14.11 -4.14 18.68
C ALA A 119 14.10 -2.81 17.90
N ILE A 120 14.73 -1.76 18.43
CA ILE A 120 14.84 -0.45 17.76
C ILE A 120 15.68 -0.58 16.48
N LEU A 121 16.85 -1.23 16.55
CA LEU A 121 17.72 -1.44 15.39
C LEU A 121 17.06 -2.30 14.31
N GLU A 122 16.30 -3.32 14.70
CA GLU A 122 15.50 -4.16 13.81
C GLU A 122 14.41 -3.35 13.09
N GLY A 123 13.68 -2.49 13.81
CA GLY A 123 12.65 -1.63 13.23
C GLY A 123 13.23 -0.59 12.28
N LEU A 124 14.31 0.07 12.68
CA LEU A 124 15.01 1.05 11.84
C LEU A 124 15.64 0.39 10.61
N GLY A 125 16.24 -0.79 10.78
CA GLY A 125 16.81 -1.58 9.69
C GLY A 125 15.76 -1.99 8.66
N ARG A 126 14.55 -2.38 9.08
CA ARG A 126 13.42 -2.60 8.16
C ARG A 126 13.00 -1.32 7.45
N PHE A 127 12.91 -0.19 8.16
CA PHE A 127 12.57 1.09 7.52
C PHE A 127 13.61 1.52 6.48
N VAL A 128 14.90 1.44 6.80
CA VAL A 128 15.99 1.71 5.85
C VAL A 128 15.96 0.73 4.68
N GLY A 129 15.77 -0.56 4.96
CA GLY A 129 15.61 -1.59 3.94
C GLY A 129 14.43 -1.31 3.01
N LEU A 130 13.32 -0.74 3.53
CA LEU A 130 12.15 -0.39 2.72
C LEU A 130 12.53 0.72 1.73
N LEU A 131 13.24 1.74 2.19
CA LEU A 131 13.72 2.83 1.34
C LEU A 131 14.69 2.33 0.28
N VAL A 132 15.63 1.44 0.64
CA VAL A 132 16.55 0.81 -0.31
C VAL A 132 15.80 -0.02 -1.35
N TYR A 133 14.85 -0.87 -0.91
CA TYR A 133 14.02 -1.66 -1.80
C TYR A 133 13.24 -0.78 -2.78
N LEU A 134 12.59 0.28 -2.29
CA LEU A 134 11.86 1.22 -3.14
C LEU A 134 12.79 1.95 -4.12
N ALA A 135 13.99 2.34 -3.68
CA ALA A 135 14.99 2.98 -4.53
C ALA A 135 15.46 2.05 -5.66
N VAL A 136 15.81 0.80 -5.35
CA VAL A 136 16.22 -0.21 -6.34
C VAL A 136 15.06 -0.54 -7.28
N ALA A 137 13.87 -0.82 -6.75
CA ALA A 137 12.69 -1.10 -7.56
C ALA A 137 12.37 0.08 -8.51
N SER A 138 12.55 1.33 -8.07
CA SER A 138 12.30 2.52 -8.89
C SER A 138 13.23 2.68 -10.09
N GLN A 139 14.33 1.94 -10.17
CA GLN A 139 15.20 1.90 -11.35
C GLN A 139 14.52 1.19 -12.52
N SER A 140 13.54 0.32 -12.25
CA SER A 140 12.69 -0.25 -13.30
C SER A 140 11.81 0.84 -13.93
N PRO A 141 11.84 1.01 -15.26
CA PRO A 141 10.97 1.97 -15.95
C PRO A 141 9.48 1.73 -15.67
N GLN A 142 9.07 0.47 -15.52
CA GLN A 142 7.70 0.06 -15.21
C GLN A 142 7.28 0.56 -13.82
N VAL A 143 8.11 0.34 -12.80
CA VAL A 143 7.85 0.77 -11.42
C VAL A 143 7.88 2.29 -11.32
N ARG A 144 8.84 2.94 -11.98
CA ARG A 144 8.91 4.41 -12.03
C ARG A 144 7.64 5.02 -12.62
N ARG A 145 7.11 4.43 -13.70
CA ARG A 145 5.83 4.87 -14.28
C ARG A 145 4.67 4.64 -13.32
N LEU A 146 4.60 3.49 -12.66
CA LEU A 146 3.57 3.23 -11.64
C LEU A 146 3.59 4.31 -10.53
N PHE A 147 4.77 4.70 -10.03
CA PHE A 147 4.90 5.77 -9.04
C PHE A 147 4.48 7.14 -9.59
N GLN A 148 4.73 7.43 -10.86
CA GLN A 148 4.24 8.66 -11.51
C GLN A 148 2.70 8.68 -11.56
N TYR A 149 2.07 7.58 -11.97
CA TYR A 149 0.60 7.48 -11.99
C TYR A 149 0.00 7.50 -10.58
N HIS A 150 0.67 6.95 -9.58
CA HIS A 150 0.25 7.10 -8.18
C HIS A 150 0.29 8.56 -7.71
N GLY A 151 1.36 9.30 -8.06
CA GLY A 151 1.41 10.73 -7.80
C GLY A 151 0.30 11.51 -8.51
N ALA A 152 -0.05 11.13 -9.74
CA ALA A 152 -1.16 11.71 -10.50
C ALA A 152 -2.52 11.40 -9.86
N GLU A 153 -2.71 10.19 -9.35
CA GLU A 153 -3.90 9.77 -8.62
C GLU A 153 -4.11 10.61 -7.36
N HIS A 154 -3.07 10.79 -6.53
CA HIS A 154 -3.17 11.67 -5.36
C HIS A 154 -3.51 13.11 -5.74
N LYS A 155 -2.93 13.64 -6.81
CA LYS A 155 -3.26 14.98 -7.30
C LYS A 155 -4.71 15.09 -7.73
N ALA A 156 -5.22 14.09 -8.45
CA ALA A 156 -6.61 14.05 -8.90
C ALA A 156 -7.59 13.98 -7.70
N VAL A 157 -7.32 13.12 -6.73
CA VAL A 157 -8.13 13.00 -5.51
C VAL A 157 -8.08 14.30 -4.69
N ASN A 158 -6.88 14.85 -4.44
CA ASN A 158 -6.73 16.10 -3.69
C ASN A 158 -7.41 17.29 -4.37
N ALA A 159 -7.33 17.41 -5.70
CA ALA A 159 -8.04 18.45 -6.44
C ALA A 159 -9.56 18.32 -6.27
N PHE A 160 -10.07 17.10 -6.40
CA PHE A 160 -11.50 16.83 -6.22
C PHE A 160 -11.97 17.11 -4.79
N GLU A 161 -11.20 16.72 -3.77
CA GLU A 161 -11.60 16.93 -2.37
C GLU A 161 -11.53 18.39 -1.93
N ARG A 162 -10.61 19.19 -2.47
CA ARG A 162 -10.48 20.61 -2.14
C ARG A 162 -11.47 21.49 -2.90
N GLU A 163 -11.60 21.25 -4.20
CA GLU A 163 -12.28 22.19 -5.11
C GLU A 163 -13.54 21.58 -5.75
N GLY A 164 -13.79 20.28 -5.58
CA GLY A 164 -14.88 19.58 -6.26
C GLY A 164 -14.67 19.41 -7.76
N ARG A 165 -13.46 19.69 -8.27
CA ARG A 165 -13.13 19.75 -9.70
C ARG A 165 -12.03 18.77 -10.06
N THR A 166 -12.07 18.27 -11.29
CA THR A 166 -11.04 17.41 -11.90
C THR A 166 -10.49 18.02 -13.19
N ASP A 167 -10.48 19.34 -13.31
CA ASP A 167 -9.87 19.99 -14.47
C ASP A 167 -8.33 19.91 -14.39
N PRO A 168 -7.63 19.92 -15.54
CA PRO A 168 -6.18 19.76 -15.56
C PRO A 168 -5.41 20.83 -14.77
N GLU A 169 -5.94 22.03 -14.62
CA GLU A 169 -5.27 23.10 -13.88
C GLU A 169 -5.30 22.85 -12.37
N ALA A 170 -6.48 22.54 -11.82
CA ALA A 170 -6.63 22.19 -10.41
C ALA A 170 -5.76 20.99 -10.04
N ILE A 171 -5.76 19.94 -10.88
CA ILE A 171 -4.95 18.73 -10.68
C ILE A 171 -3.44 19.06 -10.66
N ARG A 172 -2.96 19.92 -11.58
CA ARG A 172 -1.53 20.29 -11.60
C ARG A 172 -1.09 20.99 -10.32
N ARG A 173 -1.94 21.87 -9.78
CA ARG A 173 -1.69 22.63 -8.53
C ARG A 173 -1.84 21.78 -7.26
N ALA A 174 -2.58 20.68 -7.33
CA ALA A 174 -2.79 19.81 -6.18
C ALA A 174 -1.49 19.12 -5.70
N SER A 175 -1.45 18.81 -4.41
CA SER A 175 -0.33 18.09 -3.81
C SER A 175 -0.31 16.63 -4.25
N ARG A 176 0.88 16.06 -4.32
CA ARG A 176 1.12 14.62 -4.47
C ARG A 176 1.10 13.87 -3.13
N LEU A 177 1.00 14.58 -2.01
CA LEU A 177 0.85 14.00 -0.67
C LEU A 177 -0.63 13.89 -0.32
N HIS A 178 -1.06 12.73 0.17
CA HIS A 178 -2.44 12.47 0.54
C HIS A 178 -2.49 11.65 1.83
N ALA A 179 -3.38 12.04 2.76
CA ALA A 179 -3.42 11.49 4.12
C ALA A 179 -3.80 9.99 4.18
N ARG A 180 -4.45 9.47 3.13
CA ARG A 180 -4.85 8.06 3.03
C ARG A 180 -3.87 7.22 2.20
N CYS A 181 -2.67 7.73 1.93
CA CYS A 181 -1.62 6.97 1.26
C CYS A 181 -1.01 5.94 2.22
N GLY A 182 -0.99 4.67 1.81
CA GLY A 182 -0.43 3.57 2.59
C GLY A 182 1.09 3.62 2.81
N THR A 183 1.82 4.58 2.23
CA THR A 183 3.29 4.70 2.40
C THR A 183 3.68 5.05 3.82
N VAL A 184 2.93 5.93 4.49
CA VAL A 184 3.15 6.25 5.91
C VAL A 184 2.87 5.02 6.78
N PHE A 185 1.79 4.29 6.46
CA PHE A 185 1.48 3.04 7.16
C PHE A 185 2.58 2.00 6.97
N ALA A 186 3.10 1.80 5.75
CA ALA A 186 4.21 0.87 5.49
C ALA A 186 5.50 1.27 6.25
N GLY A 187 5.81 2.56 6.31
CA GLY A 187 6.93 3.07 7.09
C GLY A 187 6.77 2.82 8.59
N LEU A 188 5.61 3.20 9.15
CA LEU A 188 5.29 2.98 10.56
C LEU A 188 5.27 1.49 10.92
N LEU A 189 4.68 0.64 10.06
CA LEU A 189 4.65 -0.80 10.27
C LEU A 189 6.06 -1.40 10.29
N SER A 190 6.95 -0.93 9.41
CA SER A 190 8.35 -1.37 9.39
C SER A 190 9.05 -1.06 10.72
N ILE A 191 8.85 0.15 11.26
CA ILE A 191 9.42 0.57 12.55
C ILE A 191 8.83 -0.22 13.71
N LEU A 192 7.50 -0.29 13.80
CA LEU A 192 6.78 -0.92 14.91
C LEU A 192 6.94 -2.45 14.93
N SER A 193 7.19 -3.08 13.78
CA SER A 193 7.45 -4.53 13.72
C SER A 193 8.69 -4.96 14.50
N GLY A 194 9.68 -4.08 14.70
CA GLY A 194 10.82 -4.37 15.57
C GLY A 194 10.44 -4.52 17.04
N LEU A 195 9.36 -3.87 17.47
CA LEU A 195 8.82 -3.94 18.83
C LEU A 195 7.95 -5.19 19.07
N ALA A 196 7.72 -6.02 18.05
CA ALA A 196 7.07 -7.31 18.22
C ALA A 196 8.01 -8.24 18.99
N LEU A 197 7.91 -8.18 20.32
CA LEU A 197 8.71 -9.01 21.22
C LEU A 197 8.45 -10.49 20.91
N PRO A 198 9.49 -11.33 20.84
CA PRO A 198 9.30 -12.77 20.78
C PRO A 198 8.56 -13.23 22.05
N PRO A 199 7.64 -14.20 21.93
CA PRO A 199 6.93 -14.76 23.08
C PRO A 199 7.88 -15.33 24.15
N GLU A 200 9.10 -15.69 23.77
CA GLU A 200 10.15 -16.25 24.61
C GLU A 200 10.64 -15.27 25.70
N GLY A 201 10.56 -13.95 25.48
CA GLY A 201 10.97 -12.93 26.47
C GLY A 201 9.89 -12.54 27.49
N ARG A 202 8.63 -12.93 27.28
CA ARG A 202 7.54 -12.63 28.23
C ARG A 202 7.68 -13.38 29.55
N ALA A 203 8.26 -14.57 29.52
CA ALA A 203 8.39 -15.43 30.71
C ALA A 203 9.48 -14.94 31.68
N GLU A 204 10.56 -14.32 31.19
CA GLU A 204 11.62 -13.80 32.06
C GLU A 204 11.27 -12.43 32.67
N HIS A 205 10.61 -11.54 31.91
CA HIS A 205 10.25 -10.21 32.41
C HIS A 205 9.19 -10.23 33.52
N LEU A 206 8.31 -11.24 33.54
CA LEU A 206 7.34 -11.40 34.63
C LEU A 206 7.99 -11.92 35.92
N ARG A 207 9.08 -12.70 35.83
CA ARG A 207 9.82 -13.18 37.01
C ARG A 207 10.59 -12.08 37.75
N VAL A 208 10.96 -10.99 37.08
CA VAL A 208 11.63 -9.84 37.70
C VAL A 208 10.65 -8.96 38.50
N LEU A 209 9.34 -9.08 38.24
CA LEU A 209 8.29 -8.37 38.99
C LEU A 209 7.67 -9.22 40.11
N GLU A 210 8.00 -10.51 40.15
CA GLU A 210 7.55 -11.47 41.17
C GLU A 210 8.66 -11.83 42.20
N GLY A 211 9.81 -11.15 42.14
CA GLY A 211 10.96 -11.34 43.04
C GLY A 211 11.22 -10.12 43.92
#